data_AF-A0AAU0KC71-F1
#
_entry.id   AF-A0AAU0KC71-F1
#
_cell.length_a   1.000
_cell.length_b   1.000
_cell.length_c   1.000
_cell.angle_alpha   90.00
_cell.angle_beta   90.00
_cell.angle_gamma   90.00
#
_symmetry.space_group_name_H-M   'P 1'
#
loop_
_entity.id
_entity.type
_entity.pdbx_description
1 polymer ?
#
loop_
_entity_poly.entity_id
_entity_poly.type
_entity_poly.pdbx_seq_one_letter_code
_entity_poly.pdbx_strand_id
1 'polypeptide(L)'
;MTSRFRAARGGDLEQIEALIDARIRWMDETGIRQWNVTNYREVYPRGYYERMLREGKLFVLDDGGEAVAAAVLLEEDPRWRDAPLPALSVHNLVSSLRGRGAGREFLRLAGERAAALGKRALRLDCAADNAKLNRFYENLGFRAAGTVEDGLYRGLRREKTDLPGRSLDVNAFLFEGYETLDVFGPAEILAHIGDYRLRWFSRGGGEVINAQGLRVLTEPLSAADPRGALLLPGGRGTRPLAGNGEFLAMLRELADASTYCLSVCTGSALLAGCGALDGREATSNKRALAWATSCGEKVLWRDRARWTKDGKFYTSSGVSAGMDMALGFVADRFGRERAAEIARQIEYRWNDDPDDDPFSENSRR
;
A
#
# COMPACT_ATOMS: atom_id res chain seq x y z
N MET A 1 -11.08 -13.75 15.48
CA MET A 1 -10.30 -15.00 15.60
C MET A 1 -8.88 -14.65 15.22
N THR A 2 -7.91 -14.86 16.11
CA THR A 2 -6.50 -14.50 15.89
C THR A 2 -5.81 -15.65 15.17
N SER A 3 -5.78 -15.57 13.83
CA SER A 3 -4.99 -16.48 13.00
C SER A 3 -3.52 -16.44 13.43
N ARG A 4 -2.86 -17.60 13.50
CA ARG A 4 -1.49 -17.74 13.98
C ARG A 4 -0.52 -18.02 12.84
N PHE A 5 0.44 -17.14 12.63
CA PHE A 5 1.56 -17.38 11.71
C PHE A 5 2.66 -18.21 12.38
N ARG A 6 3.01 -19.35 11.78
CA ARG A 6 3.96 -20.31 12.34
C ARG A 6 4.67 -21.13 11.27
N ALA A 7 5.81 -21.72 11.63
CA ALA A 7 6.39 -22.79 10.83
C ALA A 7 5.41 -23.97 10.72
N ALA A 8 5.39 -24.59 9.54
CA ALA A 8 4.59 -25.78 9.27
C ALA A 8 5.13 -27.00 10.02
N ARG A 9 4.24 -27.94 10.31
CA ARG A 9 4.46 -29.22 10.98
C ARG A 9 4.00 -30.34 10.06
N GLY A 10 4.39 -31.59 10.35
CA GLY A 10 4.07 -32.75 9.50
C GLY A 10 2.58 -32.86 9.13
N GLY A 11 1.68 -32.58 10.08
CA GLY A 11 0.23 -32.62 9.86
C GLY A 11 -0.35 -31.49 8.99
N ASP A 12 0.44 -30.45 8.67
CA ASP A 12 -0.03 -29.35 7.81
C ASP A 12 0.11 -29.67 6.32
N LEU A 13 0.97 -30.63 5.96
CA LEU A 13 1.34 -30.86 4.55
C LEU A 13 0.14 -31.23 3.68
N GLU A 14 -0.73 -32.10 4.18
CA GLU A 14 -1.96 -32.48 3.48
C GLU A 14 -2.91 -31.29 3.28
N GLN A 15 -3.01 -30.40 4.26
CA GLN A 15 -3.83 -29.20 4.16
C GLN A 15 -3.26 -28.21 3.13
N ILE A 16 -1.94 -28.03 3.11
CA ILE A 16 -1.25 -27.19 2.12
C ILE A 16 -1.45 -27.74 0.71
N GLU A 17 -1.33 -29.06 0.52
CA GLU A 17 -1.60 -29.69 -0.77
C GLU A 17 -3.05 -29.50 -1.19
N ALA A 18 -4.01 -29.67 -0.27
CA ALA A 18 -5.41 -29.43 -0.54
C ALA A 18 -5.71 -27.97 -0.95
N LEU A 19 -5.06 -26.99 -0.31
CA LEU A 19 -5.16 -25.57 -0.69
C LEU A 19 -4.66 -25.33 -2.12
N ILE A 20 -3.50 -25.92 -2.47
CA ILE A 20 -2.90 -25.79 -3.81
C ILE A 20 -3.83 -26.41 -4.85
N ASP A 21 -4.31 -27.63 -4.63
CA ASP A 21 -5.20 -28.30 -5.60
C ASP A 21 -6.54 -27.57 -5.75
N ALA A 22 -7.09 -27.06 -4.66
CA ALA A 22 -8.31 -26.24 -4.72
C ALA A 22 -8.08 -24.97 -5.54
N ARG A 23 -6.91 -24.33 -5.42
CA ARG A 23 -6.57 -23.14 -6.22
C ARG A 23 -6.34 -23.46 -7.68
N ILE A 24 -5.68 -24.57 -8.01
CA ILE A 24 -5.49 -25.02 -9.39
C ILE A 24 -6.85 -25.29 -10.05
N ARG A 25 -7.74 -26.05 -9.39
CA ARG A 25 -9.10 -26.29 -9.89
C ARG A 25 -9.87 -24.99 -10.11
N TRP A 26 -9.79 -24.06 -9.18
CA TRP A 26 -10.43 -22.75 -9.32
C TRP A 26 -9.86 -21.95 -10.50
N MET A 27 -8.57 -22.06 -10.80
CA MET A 27 -7.98 -21.43 -12.00
C MET A 27 -8.56 -22.02 -13.28
N ASP A 28 -8.75 -23.34 -13.34
CA ASP A 28 -9.41 -24.00 -14.47
C ASP A 28 -10.86 -23.54 -14.64
N GLU A 29 -11.63 -23.48 -13.55
CA GLU A 29 -13.03 -23.03 -13.54
C GLU A 29 -13.20 -21.56 -13.96
N THR A 30 -12.21 -20.72 -13.65
CA THR A 30 -12.28 -19.26 -13.92
C THR A 30 -11.51 -18.83 -15.17
N GLY A 31 -10.90 -19.78 -15.89
CA GLY A 31 -10.10 -19.50 -17.09
C GLY A 31 -8.79 -18.75 -16.82
N ILE A 32 -8.33 -18.70 -15.56
CA ILE A 32 -7.04 -18.11 -15.20
C ILE A 32 -5.93 -19.09 -15.61
N ARG A 33 -4.89 -18.57 -16.25
CA ARG A 33 -3.75 -19.36 -16.74
C ARG A 33 -2.52 -19.11 -15.87
N GLN A 34 -2.27 -19.99 -14.91
CA GLN A 34 -1.09 -19.93 -14.02
C GLN A 34 -0.62 -21.36 -13.70
N TRP A 35 -0.71 -21.78 -12.43
CA TRP A 35 -0.22 -23.08 -11.96
C TRP A 35 -0.83 -24.27 -12.70
N ASN A 36 -2.07 -24.12 -13.17
CA ASN A 36 -2.81 -25.10 -13.95
C ASN A 36 -2.26 -25.34 -15.37
N VAL A 37 -1.41 -24.45 -15.90
CA VAL A 37 -0.84 -24.59 -17.26
C VAL A 37 0.69 -24.54 -17.29
N THR A 38 1.35 -24.47 -16.12
CA THR A 38 2.81 -24.38 -15.99
C THR A 38 3.44 -25.61 -15.34
N ASN A 39 2.77 -26.76 -15.38
CA ASN A 39 3.21 -28.02 -14.75
C ASN A 39 3.61 -27.86 -13.27
N TYR A 40 2.84 -27.07 -12.51
CA TYR A 40 3.20 -26.69 -11.14
C TYR A 40 3.55 -27.87 -10.23
N ARG A 41 2.77 -28.96 -10.30
CA ARG A 41 2.97 -30.17 -9.47
C ARG A 41 4.20 -31.00 -9.87
N GLU A 42 4.70 -30.86 -11.10
CA GLU A 42 5.95 -31.49 -11.54
C GLU A 42 7.16 -30.68 -11.06
N VAL A 43 7.05 -29.35 -11.10
CA VAL A 43 8.11 -28.44 -10.63
C VAL A 43 8.21 -28.42 -9.09
N TYR A 44 7.06 -28.44 -8.41
CA TYR A 44 6.94 -28.45 -6.96
C TYR A 44 6.16 -29.69 -6.48
N PRO A 45 6.75 -30.88 -6.57
CA PRO A 45 6.13 -32.10 -6.09
C PRO A 45 6.09 -32.13 -4.56
N ARG A 46 5.35 -33.09 -3.97
CA ARG A 46 5.28 -33.27 -2.51
C ARG A 46 6.67 -33.28 -1.83
N GLY A 47 7.64 -33.98 -2.42
CA GLY A 47 9.01 -34.05 -1.91
C GLY A 47 9.72 -32.69 -1.80
N TYR A 48 9.34 -31.70 -2.62
CA TYR A 48 9.82 -30.32 -2.47
C TYR A 48 9.33 -29.72 -1.15
N TYR A 49 8.03 -29.82 -0.85
CA TYR A 49 7.44 -29.29 0.38
C TYR A 49 7.91 -30.05 1.63
N GLU A 50 8.08 -31.37 1.54
CA GLU A 50 8.67 -32.17 2.63
C GLU A 50 10.10 -31.74 2.96
N ARG A 51 10.89 -31.39 1.94
CA ARG A 51 12.22 -30.81 2.14
C ARG A 51 12.14 -29.42 2.78
N MET A 52 11.29 -28.53 2.27
CA MET A 52 11.11 -27.18 2.84
C MET A 52 10.60 -27.22 4.29
N LEU A 53 9.76 -28.20 4.62
CA LEU A 53 9.29 -28.46 5.98
C LEU A 53 10.45 -28.89 6.89
N ARG A 54 11.27 -29.87 6.47
CA ARG A 54 12.45 -30.32 7.23
C ARG A 54 13.48 -29.21 7.44
N GLU A 55 13.65 -28.33 6.46
CA GLU A 55 14.55 -27.18 6.53
C GLU A 55 13.97 -25.99 7.32
N GLY A 56 12.73 -26.08 7.82
CA GLY A 56 12.08 -25.01 8.58
C GLY A 56 11.70 -23.78 7.73
N LYS A 57 11.58 -23.96 6.41
CA LYS A 57 11.29 -22.89 5.43
C LYS A 57 9.82 -22.82 5.03
N LEU A 58 9.01 -23.81 5.39
CA LEU A 58 7.57 -23.83 5.09
C LEU A 58 6.77 -23.22 6.25
N PHE A 59 5.89 -22.26 5.95
CA PHE A 59 5.10 -21.52 6.92
C PHE A 59 3.61 -21.57 6.57
N VAL A 60 2.78 -21.50 7.60
CA VAL A 60 1.31 -21.46 7.50
C VAL A 60 0.72 -20.31 8.31
N LEU A 61 -0.39 -19.78 7.82
CA LEU A 61 -1.36 -19.03 8.62
C LEU A 61 -2.43 -20.02 9.07
N ASP A 62 -2.45 -20.31 10.36
CA ASP A 62 -3.34 -21.27 11.01
C ASP A 62 -4.55 -20.54 11.60
N ASP A 63 -5.76 -21.00 11.28
CA ASP A 63 -6.99 -20.53 11.90
C ASP A 63 -7.71 -21.72 12.52
N GLY A 64 -7.62 -21.85 13.84
CA GLY A 64 -8.26 -22.93 14.58
C GLY A 64 -7.75 -24.34 14.21
N GLY A 65 -6.49 -24.47 13.79
CA GLY A 65 -5.92 -25.75 13.33
C GLY A 65 -6.08 -26.03 11.85
N GLU A 66 -6.79 -25.17 11.11
CA GLU A 66 -6.87 -25.21 9.64
C GLU A 66 -5.82 -24.26 9.03
N ALA A 67 -5.01 -24.76 8.10
CA ALA A 67 -4.13 -23.91 7.30
C ALA A 67 -4.97 -23.10 6.29
N VAL A 68 -5.09 -21.79 6.50
CA VAL A 68 -5.86 -20.89 5.62
C VAL A 68 -4.96 -20.16 4.61
N ALA A 69 -3.65 -20.13 4.83
CA ALA A 69 -2.65 -19.75 3.85
C ALA A 69 -1.31 -20.44 4.14
N ALA A 70 -0.47 -20.61 3.12
CA ALA A 70 0.85 -21.19 3.26
C ALA A 70 1.83 -20.63 2.23
N ALA A 71 3.12 -20.58 2.57
CA ALA A 71 4.18 -20.26 1.63
C ALA A 71 5.51 -20.84 2.10
N VAL A 72 6.46 -20.93 1.17
CA VAL A 72 7.88 -21.15 1.48
C VAL A 72 8.55 -19.78 1.64
N LEU A 73 9.35 -19.61 2.68
CA LEU A 73 10.12 -18.40 2.95
C LEU A 73 11.62 -18.71 2.78
N LEU A 74 12.25 -18.03 1.82
CA LEU A 74 13.63 -18.26 1.43
C LEU A 74 14.49 -17.03 1.76
N GLU A 75 15.59 -17.21 2.46
CA GLU A 75 16.57 -16.13 2.69
C GLU A 75 17.49 -15.90 1.48
N GLU A 76 17.60 -16.91 0.62
CA GLU A 76 18.33 -16.87 -0.64
C GLU A 76 17.46 -17.43 -1.75
N ASP A 77 17.33 -16.67 -2.83
CA ASP A 77 16.52 -17.03 -3.98
C ASP A 77 17.31 -16.76 -5.27
N PRO A 78 17.67 -17.81 -6.03
CA PRO A 78 18.39 -17.67 -7.29
C PRO A 78 17.72 -16.73 -8.31
N ARG A 79 16.41 -16.48 -8.20
CA ARG A 79 15.66 -15.56 -9.09
C ARG A 79 15.98 -14.07 -8.84
N TRP A 80 16.74 -13.78 -7.79
CA TRP A 80 17.06 -12.42 -7.33
C TRP A 80 18.57 -12.18 -7.15
N ARG A 81 19.42 -12.95 -7.84
CA ARG A 81 20.89 -12.84 -7.74
C ARG A 81 21.44 -11.46 -8.12
N ASP A 82 20.72 -10.73 -8.96
CA ASP A 82 21.01 -9.38 -9.42
C ASP A 82 20.52 -8.28 -8.44
N ALA A 83 19.80 -8.64 -7.37
CA ALA A 83 19.18 -7.69 -6.47
C ALA A 83 19.97 -7.52 -5.15
N PRO A 84 20.51 -6.31 -4.87
CA PRO A 84 21.57 -6.12 -3.86
C PRO A 84 21.08 -6.09 -2.40
N LEU A 85 19.78 -5.94 -2.16
CA LEU A 85 19.26 -5.86 -0.79
C LEU A 85 19.10 -7.25 -0.17
N PRO A 86 19.55 -7.46 1.08
CA PRO A 86 19.17 -8.64 1.87
C PRO A 86 17.65 -8.73 1.94
N ALA A 87 17.06 -9.87 1.61
CA ALA A 87 15.62 -10.02 1.52
C ALA A 87 15.13 -11.36 2.07
N LEU A 88 13.84 -11.43 2.35
CA LEU A 88 13.12 -12.69 2.49
C LEU A 88 12.22 -12.85 1.26
N SER A 89 12.37 -13.95 0.52
CA SER A 89 11.52 -14.27 -0.64
C SER A 89 10.36 -15.15 -0.22
N VAL A 90 9.15 -14.77 -0.61
CA VAL A 90 7.92 -15.54 -0.46
C VAL A 90 7.71 -16.35 -1.75
N HIS A 91 7.75 -17.66 -1.63
CA HIS A 91 7.56 -18.61 -2.72
C HIS A 91 6.30 -19.44 -2.51
N ASN A 92 5.63 -19.77 -3.61
CA ASN A 92 4.49 -20.69 -3.59
C ASN A 92 3.38 -20.29 -2.60
N LEU A 93 3.12 -18.97 -2.50
CA LEU A 93 2.05 -18.45 -1.65
C LEU A 93 0.69 -18.96 -2.14
N VAL A 94 0.00 -19.69 -1.29
CA VAL A 94 -1.36 -20.17 -1.51
C VAL A 94 -2.26 -19.68 -0.36
N SER A 95 -3.52 -19.36 -0.67
CA SER A 95 -4.51 -19.00 0.33
C SER A 95 -5.87 -19.59 0.00
N SER A 96 -6.62 -19.89 1.06
CA SER A 96 -7.98 -20.42 1.01
C SER A 96 -8.88 -19.57 0.13
N LEU A 97 -9.78 -20.22 -0.61
CA LEU A 97 -10.84 -19.56 -1.37
C LEU A 97 -11.96 -19.04 -0.45
N ARG A 98 -12.07 -19.60 0.76
CA ARG A 98 -13.12 -19.27 1.74
C ARG A 98 -12.70 -18.13 2.68
N GLY A 99 -11.42 -18.05 3.02
CA GLY A 99 -10.86 -17.01 3.90
C GLY A 99 -10.47 -15.74 3.15
N ARG A 100 -11.35 -14.73 3.13
CA ARG A 100 -10.99 -13.41 2.59
C ARG A 100 -9.85 -12.81 3.41
N GLY A 101 -8.80 -12.35 2.73
CA GLY A 101 -7.68 -11.62 3.37
C GLY A 101 -6.54 -12.49 3.90
N ALA A 102 -6.66 -13.82 3.94
CA ALA A 102 -5.61 -14.69 4.49
C ALA A 102 -4.24 -14.50 3.82
N GLY A 103 -4.20 -14.35 2.48
CA GLY A 103 -2.96 -14.07 1.76
C GLY A 103 -2.35 -12.69 2.07
N ARG A 104 -3.20 -11.68 2.30
CA ARG A 104 -2.74 -10.33 2.70
C ARG A 104 -2.10 -10.39 4.08
N GLU A 105 -2.76 -11.06 5.02
CA GLU A 105 -2.28 -11.19 6.39
C GLU A 105 -0.99 -12.01 6.46
N PHE A 106 -0.90 -13.09 5.68
CA PHE A 106 0.33 -13.87 5.54
C PHE A 106 1.50 -13.00 5.08
N LEU A 107 1.32 -12.16 4.06
CA LEU A 107 2.38 -11.28 3.54
C LEU A 107 2.80 -10.20 4.54
N ARG A 108 1.84 -9.66 5.31
CA ARG A 108 2.12 -8.70 6.39
C ARG A 108 3.03 -9.34 7.45
N LEU A 109 2.66 -10.52 7.94
CA LEU A 109 3.42 -11.29 8.94
C LEU A 109 4.78 -11.78 8.39
N ALA A 110 4.85 -12.15 7.11
CA ALA A 110 6.11 -12.45 6.45
C ALA A 110 7.04 -11.21 6.39
N GLY A 111 6.48 -10.01 6.24
CA GLY A 111 7.21 -8.74 6.32
C GLY A 111 7.76 -8.46 7.72
N GLU A 112 6.98 -8.70 8.77
CA GLU A 112 7.46 -8.62 10.16
C GLU A 112 8.60 -9.61 10.42
N ARG A 113 8.45 -10.85 9.93
CA ARG A 113 9.51 -11.86 10.02
C ARG A 113 10.77 -11.42 9.26
N ALA A 114 10.63 -10.87 8.06
CA ALA A 114 11.76 -10.35 7.29
C ALA A 114 12.50 -9.26 8.07
N ALA A 115 11.78 -8.33 8.70
CA ALA A 115 12.36 -7.31 9.57
C ALA A 115 13.08 -7.91 10.79
N ALA A 116 12.45 -8.88 11.48
CA ALA A 116 13.04 -9.58 12.62
C ALA A 116 14.31 -10.36 12.27
N LEU A 117 14.45 -10.82 11.02
CA LEU A 117 15.65 -11.45 10.48
C LEU A 117 16.70 -10.45 9.95
N GLY A 118 16.50 -9.15 10.19
CA GLY A 118 17.39 -8.08 9.71
C GLY A 118 17.38 -7.88 8.19
N LYS A 119 16.39 -8.44 7.48
CA LYS A 119 16.27 -8.26 6.03
C LYS A 119 15.77 -6.85 5.70
N ARG A 120 16.13 -6.38 4.50
CA ARG A 120 15.78 -5.05 4.01
C ARG A 120 14.62 -5.01 3.03
N ALA A 121 14.16 -6.16 2.57
CA ALA A 121 13.03 -6.29 1.68
C ALA A 121 12.28 -7.61 1.88
N LEU A 122 11.02 -7.62 1.47
CA LEU A 122 10.21 -8.81 1.23
C LEU A 122 10.01 -8.91 -0.28
N ARG A 123 10.26 -10.08 -0.85
CA ARG A 123 10.24 -10.32 -2.29
C ARG A 123 9.23 -11.40 -2.63
N LEU A 124 8.64 -11.29 -3.81
CA LEU A 124 7.84 -12.35 -4.43
C LEU A 124 7.84 -12.17 -5.93
N ASP A 125 7.43 -13.20 -6.66
CA ASP A 125 7.10 -13.08 -8.07
C ASP A 125 5.65 -13.53 -8.31
N CYS A 126 5.07 -13.05 -9.41
CA CYS A 126 3.71 -13.39 -9.79
C CYS A 126 3.56 -13.39 -11.32
N ALA A 127 2.60 -14.15 -11.86
CA ALA A 127 2.43 -14.29 -13.30
C ALA A 127 2.31 -12.92 -14.00
N ALA A 128 3.13 -12.70 -15.03
CA ALA A 128 3.27 -11.41 -15.68
C ALA A 128 2.00 -10.94 -16.40
N ASP A 129 1.20 -11.88 -16.89
CA ASP A 129 -0.03 -11.67 -17.65
C ASP A 129 -1.29 -11.50 -16.78
N ASN A 130 -1.18 -11.66 -15.46
CA ASN A 130 -2.31 -11.50 -14.55
C ASN A 130 -2.37 -10.08 -13.97
N ALA A 131 -2.96 -9.15 -14.73
CA ALA A 131 -3.08 -7.73 -14.32
C ALA A 131 -3.75 -7.54 -12.95
N LYS A 132 -4.78 -8.34 -12.62
CA LYS A 132 -5.49 -8.26 -11.34
C LYS A 132 -4.60 -8.65 -10.17
N LEU A 133 -3.83 -9.73 -10.30
CA LEU A 133 -2.88 -10.17 -9.28
C LEU A 133 -1.72 -9.17 -9.13
N ASN A 134 -1.24 -8.62 -10.24
CA ASN A 134 -0.22 -7.59 -10.25
C ASN A 134 -0.67 -6.34 -9.49
N ARG A 135 -1.90 -5.86 -9.74
CA ARG A 135 -2.50 -4.73 -9.00
C ARG A 135 -2.75 -5.07 -7.54
N PHE A 136 -3.12 -6.31 -7.22
CA PHE A 136 -3.24 -6.77 -5.83
C PHE A 136 -1.93 -6.60 -5.05
N TYR A 137 -0.80 -7.06 -5.60
CA TYR A 137 0.50 -6.91 -4.93
C TYR A 137 0.96 -5.45 -4.86
N GLU A 138 0.70 -4.66 -5.91
CA GLU A 138 0.98 -3.23 -5.89
C GLU A 138 0.21 -2.51 -4.76
N ASN A 139 -1.07 -2.85 -4.55
CA ASN A 139 -1.87 -2.32 -3.44
C ASN A 139 -1.37 -2.77 -2.06
N LEU A 140 -0.55 -3.83 -1.99
CA LEU A 140 0.15 -4.22 -0.76
C LEU A 140 1.52 -3.52 -0.61
N GLY A 141 1.88 -2.64 -1.54
CA GLY A 141 3.13 -1.87 -1.55
C GLY A 141 4.32 -2.59 -2.21
N PHE A 142 4.08 -3.68 -2.93
CA PHE A 142 5.13 -4.33 -3.71
C PHE A 142 5.32 -3.62 -5.06
N ARG A 143 6.52 -3.10 -5.29
CA ARG A 143 6.92 -2.44 -6.55
C ARG A 143 7.48 -3.45 -7.54
N ALA A 144 7.30 -3.20 -8.83
CA ALA A 144 7.93 -4.01 -9.86
C ALA A 144 9.46 -3.93 -9.77
N ALA A 145 10.13 -5.09 -9.89
CA ALA A 145 11.57 -5.26 -9.75
C ALA A 145 12.19 -6.10 -10.89
N GLY A 146 11.56 -6.05 -12.06
CA GLY A 146 11.95 -6.78 -13.27
C GLY A 146 11.14 -8.05 -13.50
N THR A 147 11.65 -8.92 -14.36
CA THR A 147 10.99 -10.16 -14.80
C THR A 147 11.83 -11.38 -14.43
N VAL A 148 11.20 -12.54 -14.38
CA VAL A 148 11.85 -13.85 -14.24
C VAL A 148 11.21 -14.83 -15.20
N GLU A 149 12.02 -15.68 -15.82
CA GLU A 149 11.56 -16.82 -16.60
C GLU A 149 12.08 -18.11 -15.98
N ASP A 150 11.20 -19.09 -15.78
CA ASP A 150 11.53 -20.39 -15.20
C ASP A 150 10.70 -21.47 -15.91
N GLY A 151 11.30 -22.13 -16.90
CA GLY A 151 10.60 -23.04 -17.80
C GLY A 151 9.46 -22.33 -18.56
N LEU A 152 8.22 -22.81 -18.38
CA LEU A 152 7.02 -22.22 -18.98
C LEU A 152 6.50 -20.99 -18.23
N TYR A 153 7.01 -20.73 -17.02
CA TYR A 153 6.55 -19.63 -16.20
C TYR A 153 7.26 -18.33 -16.54
N ARG A 154 6.48 -17.28 -16.77
CA ARG A 154 6.95 -15.89 -16.88
C ARG A 154 6.36 -15.06 -15.76
N GLY A 155 7.23 -14.62 -14.85
CA GLY A 155 6.87 -13.85 -13.67
C GLY A 155 7.31 -12.39 -13.74
N LEU A 156 6.55 -11.51 -13.11
CA LEU A 156 6.98 -10.18 -12.69
C LEU A 156 7.50 -10.28 -11.26
N ARG A 157 8.78 -9.95 -11.08
CA ARG A 157 9.41 -9.83 -9.77
C ARG A 157 8.89 -8.59 -9.08
N ARG A 158 8.57 -8.70 -7.79
CA ARG A 158 8.09 -7.60 -6.99
C ARG A 158 8.75 -7.53 -5.62
N GLU A 159 9.10 -6.31 -5.22
CA GLU A 159 9.85 -6.04 -3.99
C GLU A 159 9.11 -5.02 -3.12
N LYS A 160 9.09 -5.29 -1.82
CA LYS A 160 8.55 -4.41 -0.79
C LYS A 160 9.66 -4.07 0.21
N THR A 161 10.05 -2.80 0.29
CA THR A 161 11.21 -2.34 1.07
C THR A 161 10.84 -1.57 2.35
N ASP A 162 9.55 -1.25 2.49
CA ASP A 162 8.95 -0.46 3.55
C ASP A 162 8.40 -1.36 4.69
N LEU A 163 9.23 -2.33 5.09
CA LEU A 163 8.91 -3.32 6.13
C LEU A 163 8.57 -2.67 7.49
N PRO A 164 7.78 -3.34 8.35
CA PRO A 164 7.53 -2.88 9.72
C PRO A 164 8.83 -2.67 10.52
N GLY A 165 8.82 -1.76 11.50
CA GLY A 165 9.99 -1.44 12.32
C GLY A 165 11.03 -0.53 11.65
N ARG A 166 10.68 0.06 10.49
CA ARG A 166 11.54 1.00 9.76
C ARG A 166 11.01 2.40 9.87
N SER A 167 11.92 3.33 10.15
CA SER A 167 11.58 4.74 10.14
C SER A 167 11.13 5.21 8.77
N LEU A 168 10.10 6.06 8.75
CA LEU A 168 9.58 6.68 7.53
C LEU A 168 9.36 8.16 7.79
N ASP A 169 9.96 9.00 6.96
CA ASP A 169 9.67 10.44 6.99
C ASP A 169 8.30 10.67 6.34
N VAL A 170 7.44 11.39 7.05
CA VAL A 170 6.19 11.92 6.49
C VAL A 170 6.49 13.35 6.07
N ASN A 171 6.75 13.52 4.79
CA ASN A 171 7.04 14.78 4.13
C ASN A 171 5.73 15.53 3.87
N ALA A 172 5.27 16.32 4.84
CA ALA A 172 4.13 17.20 4.67
C ALA A 172 4.54 18.39 3.82
N PHE A 173 4.08 18.42 2.56
CA PHE A 173 4.43 19.46 1.61
C PHE A 173 3.42 20.62 1.68
N LEU A 174 3.84 21.73 2.25
CA LEU A 174 3.04 22.93 2.50
C LEU A 174 3.26 23.99 1.42
N PHE A 175 2.20 24.74 1.14
CA PHE A 175 2.17 25.86 0.22
C PHE A 175 1.21 26.94 0.71
N GLU A 176 1.42 28.19 0.28
CA GLU A 176 0.56 29.31 0.69
C GLU A 176 -0.93 29.03 0.48
N GLY A 177 -1.73 29.24 1.52
CA GLY A 177 -3.18 29.01 1.47
C GLY A 177 -3.61 27.54 1.49
N TYR A 178 -2.78 26.63 2.00
CA TYR A 178 -3.19 25.26 2.34
C TYR A 178 -4.27 25.25 3.44
N GLU A 179 -5.03 24.16 3.56
CA GLU A 179 -6.08 23.99 4.57
C GLU A 179 -5.54 23.41 5.89
N THR A 180 -5.81 24.03 7.05
CA THR A 180 -5.27 23.59 8.36
C THR A 180 -5.43 22.09 8.61
N LEU A 181 -6.68 21.59 8.58
CA LEU A 181 -6.98 20.22 9.01
C LEU A 181 -6.61 19.16 7.98
N ASP A 182 -6.39 19.54 6.72
CA ASP A 182 -5.86 18.63 5.69
C ASP A 182 -4.44 18.17 6.01
N VAL A 183 -3.69 18.96 6.77
CA VAL A 183 -2.34 18.63 7.25
C VAL A 183 -2.41 18.05 8.65
N PHE A 184 -2.92 18.84 9.60
CA PHE A 184 -2.77 18.53 11.03
C PHE A 184 -3.67 17.39 11.50
N GLY A 185 -4.78 17.11 10.80
CA GLY A 185 -5.61 15.94 11.08
C GLY A 185 -4.88 14.62 10.82
N PRO A 186 -4.42 14.36 9.57
CA PRO A 186 -3.58 13.20 9.28
C PRO A 186 -2.28 13.17 10.11
N ALA A 187 -1.66 14.33 10.33
CA ALA A 187 -0.43 14.40 11.11
C ALA A 187 -0.61 13.94 12.56
N GLU A 188 -1.72 14.32 13.23
CA GLU A 188 -2.04 13.83 14.58
C GLU A 188 -2.02 12.30 14.62
N ILE A 189 -2.70 11.64 13.68
CA ILE A 189 -2.76 10.17 13.61
C ILE A 189 -1.38 9.56 13.35
N LEU A 190 -0.65 10.11 12.38
CA LEU A 190 0.66 9.59 11.97
C LEU A 190 1.74 9.81 13.03
N ALA A 191 1.61 10.82 13.90
CA ALA A 191 2.51 11.08 15.02
C ALA A 191 2.52 9.94 16.06
N HIS A 192 1.44 9.17 16.17
CA HIS A 192 1.37 8.02 17.07
C HIS A 192 2.08 6.77 16.52
N ILE A 193 2.69 6.84 15.34
CA ILE A 193 3.54 5.75 14.84
C ILE A 193 4.98 6.06 15.24
N GLY A 194 5.53 5.32 16.20
CA GLY A 194 6.86 5.62 16.79
C GLY A 194 8.02 5.67 15.79
N ASP A 195 7.91 4.96 14.67
CA ASP A 195 8.91 4.97 13.60
C ASP A 195 8.72 6.14 12.61
N TYR A 196 7.61 6.87 12.66
CA TYR A 196 7.33 7.91 11.68
C TYR A 196 7.86 9.26 12.18
N ARG A 197 8.48 10.01 11.26
CA ARG A 197 8.99 11.36 11.54
C ARG A 197 8.22 12.36 10.71
N LEU A 198 7.37 13.15 11.36
CA LEU A 198 6.68 14.26 10.71
C LEU A 198 7.68 15.36 10.37
N ARG A 199 7.70 15.76 9.10
CA ARG A 199 8.63 16.76 8.57
C ARG A 199 7.83 17.74 7.69
N TRP A 200 8.02 19.03 7.90
CA TRP A 200 7.26 20.09 7.22
C TRP A 200 8.12 20.73 6.15
N PHE A 201 7.74 20.57 4.89
CA PHE A 201 8.50 21.08 3.76
C PHE A 201 7.71 22.11 2.98
N SER A 202 8.42 23.05 2.39
CA SER A 202 7.91 23.85 1.27
C SER A 202 8.98 23.93 0.20
N ARG A 203 8.67 24.51 -0.96
CA ARG A 203 9.62 24.56 -2.08
C ARG A 203 10.99 25.14 -1.66
N GLY A 204 10.99 26.26 -0.94
CA GLY A 204 12.21 26.97 -0.52
C GLY A 204 12.50 26.90 0.99
N GLY A 205 11.62 26.31 1.79
CA GLY A 205 11.67 26.42 3.24
C GLY A 205 11.19 27.80 3.73
N GLY A 206 11.34 28.03 5.03
CA GLY A 206 10.86 29.25 5.68
C GLY A 206 9.41 29.14 6.11
N GLU A 207 8.79 30.29 6.40
CA GLU A 207 7.43 30.31 6.91
C GLU A 207 6.40 30.18 5.78
N VAL A 208 5.40 29.33 5.98
CA VAL A 208 4.23 29.18 5.10
C VAL A 208 2.96 29.56 5.86
N ILE A 209 2.12 30.39 5.24
CA ILE A 209 0.84 30.81 5.81
C ILE A 209 -0.31 30.02 5.19
N ASN A 210 -1.14 29.44 6.05
CA ASN A 210 -2.29 28.66 5.60
C ASN A 210 -3.53 29.55 5.35
N ALA A 211 -4.63 28.95 4.87
CA ALA A 211 -5.83 29.71 4.51
C ALA A 211 -6.48 30.47 5.69
N GLN A 212 -6.25 30.00 6.91
CA GLN A 212 -6.76 30.53 8.17
C GLN A 212 -5.78 31.49 8.88
N GLY A 213 -4.58 31.71 8.33
CA GLY A 213 -3.57 32.60 8.90
C GLY A 213 -2.59 31.94 9.88
N LEU A 214 -2.61 30.61 10.03
CA LEU A 214 -1.59 29.89 10.79
C LEU A 214 -0.26 29.89 10.03
N ARG A 215 0.81 30.21 10.74
CA ARG A 215 2.19 30.26 10.25
C ARG A 215 2.94 29.00 10.68
N VAL A 216 3.54 28.29 9.72
CA VAL A 216 4.35 27.09 9.98
C VAL A 216 5.74 27.28 9.41
N LEU A 217 6.77 27.03 10.23
CA LEU A 217 8.14 27.00 9.77
C LEU A 217 8.42 25.68 9.04
N THR A 218 8.95 25.76 7.83
CA THR A 218 9.23 24.63 6.95
C THR A 218 10.71 24.54 6.58
N GLU A 219 11.18 23.32 6.33
CA GLU A 219 12.46 23.04 5.69
C GLU A 219 12.34 23.13 4.16
N PRO A 220 13.43 23.42 3.43
CA PRO A 220 13.41 23.37 1.97
C PRO A 220 13.22 21.92 1.50
N LEU A 221 12.49 21.75 0.39
CA LEU A 221 12.23 20.43 -0.18
C LEU A 221 13.50 19.62 -0.49
N SER A 222 14.62 20.30 -0.78
CA SER A 222 15.92 19.66 -1.01
C SER A 222 16.46 18.89 0.21
N ALA A 223 15.92 19.14 1.41
CA ALA A 223 16.26 18.42 2.65
C ALA A 223 15.32 17.24 2.95
N ALA A 224 14.30 17.00 2.13
CA ALA A 224 13.38 15.89 2.32
C ALA A 224 14.03 14.56 1.92
N ASP A 225 13.72 13.47 2.65
CA ASP A 225 13.97 12.13 2.11
C ASP A 225 13.01 11.91 0.94
N PRO A 226 13.49 11.84 -0.32
CA PRO A 226 12.61 11.71 -1.48
C PRO A 226 11.81 10.39 -1.46
N ARG A 227 12.22 9.40 -0.66
CA ARG A 227 11.51 8.13 -0.49
C ARG A 227 10.57 8.11 0.72
N GLY A 228 10.38 9.23 1.43
CA GLY A 228 9.38 9.38 2.47
C GLY A 228 7.94 9.20 1.95
N ALA A 229 6.97 9.29 2.86
CA ALA A 229 5.57 9.44 2.50
C ALA A 229 5.28 10.93 2.25
N LEU A 230 4.80 11.28 1.06
CA LEU A 230 4.27 12.60 0.77
C LEU A 230 2.90 12.76 1.45
N LEU A 231 2.71 13.80 2.25
CA LEU A 231 1.40 14.27 2.69
C LEU A 231 1.10 15.61 2.00
N LEU A 232 0.13 15.61 1.10
CA LEU A 232 -0.23 16.75 0.26
C LEU A 232 -1.64 17.27 0.61
N PRO A 233 -1.75 18.43 1.27
CA PRO A 233 -3.04 19.00 1.63
C PRO A 233 -3.75 19.64 0.43
N GLY A 234 -5.03 19.94 0.62
CA GLY A 234 -5.78 20.84 -0.24
C GLY A 234 -5.71 22.29 0.24
N GLY A 235 -6.78 23.03 -0.04
CA GLY A 235 -6.93 24.45 0.31
C GLY A 235 -6.97 25.36 -0.93
N ARG A 236 -7.26 26.64 -0.70
CA ARG A 236 -7.41 27.63 -1.79
C ARG A 236 -6.13 27.82 -2.61
N GLY A 237 -4.96 27.60 -1.99
CA GLY A 237 -3.65 27.65 -2.63
C GLY A 237 -3.48 26.68 -3.81
N THR A 238 -4.27 25.61 -3.86
CA THR A 238 -4.25 24.66 -4.98
C THR A 238 -4.69 25.27 -6.31
N ARG A 239 -5.52 26.32 -6.30
CA ARG A 239 -6.07 26.94 -7.52
C ARG A 239 -4.99 27.51 -8.44
N PRO A 240 -4.11 28.43 -7.99
CA PRO A 240 -3.02 28.91 -8.83
C PRO A 240 -1.98 27.83 -9.13
N LEU A 241 -1.75 26.89 -8.21
CA LEU A 241 -0.74 25.83 -8.39
C LEU A 241 -1.12 24.80 -9.47
N ALA A 242 -2.41 24.54 -9.67
CA ALA A 242 -2.89 23.62 -10.69
C ALA A 242 -2.59 24.09 -12.13
N GLY A 243 -2.32 25.38 -12.34
CA GLY A 243 -1.89 25.93 -13.63
C GLY A 243 -0.38 26.20 -13.73
N ASN A 244 0.39 25.91 -12.68
CA ASN A 244 1.81 26.21 -12.62
C ASN A 244 2.63 24.99 -13.07
N GLY A 245 3.08 25.00 -14.33
CA GLY A 245 3.83 23.88 -14.93
C GLY A 245 5.14 23.54 -14.20
N GLU A 246 5.86 24.53 -13.67
CA GLU A 246 7.09 24.29 -12.92
C GLU A 246 6.80 23.58 -11.59
N PHE A 247 5.75 24.01 -10.90
CA PHE A 247 5.29 23.37 -9.68
C PHE A 247 4.84 21.93 -9.94
N LEU A 248 4.05 21.70 -10.98
CA LEU A 248 3.54 20.37 -11.32
C LEU A 248 4.66 19.40 -11.71
N ALA A 249 5.68 19.87 -12.45
CA ALA A 249 6.85 19.05 -12.77
C ALA A 249 7.61 18.62 -11.51
N MET A 250 7.86 19.55 -10.59
CA MET A 250 8.48 19.24 -9.29
C MET A 250 7.61 18.28 -8.46
N LEU A 251 6.30 18.51 -8.41
CA LEU A 251 5.38 17.65 -7.67
C LEU A 251 5.34 16.25 -8.27
N ARG A 252 5.45 16.12 -9.59
CA ARG A 252 5.54 14.83 -10.27
C ARG A 252 6.77 14.04 -9.82
N GLU A 253 7.94 14.66 -9.83
CA GLU A 253 9.18 14.01 -9.37
C GLU A 253 9.07 13.57 -7.91
N LEU A 254 8.54 14.43 -7.04
CA LEU A 254 8.32 14.13 -5.63
C LEU A 254 7.34 12.95 -5.46
N ALA A 255 6.21 12.98 -6.17
CA ALA A 255 5.21 11.92 -6.12
C ALA A 255 5.79 10.60 -6.63
N ASP A 256 6.58 10.59 -7.71
CA ASP A 256 7.20 9.39 -8.28
C ASP A 256 8.23 8.77 -7.33
N ALA A 257 9.05 9.58 -6.67
CA ALA A 257 10.06 9.12 -5.72
C ALA A 257 9.46 8.61 -4.39
N SER A 258 8.37 9.23 -3.93
CA SER A 258 7.76 8.97 -2.63
C SER A 258 7.29 7.52 -2.48
N THR A 259 7.43 6.97 -1.27
CA THR A 259 6.98 5.60 -0.97
C THR A 259 5.48 5.49 -0.86
N TYR A 260 4.85 6.54 -0.33
CA TYR A 260 3.41 6.73 -0.31
C TYR A 260 3.08 8.16 -0.67
N CYS A 261 1.88 8.38 -1.21
CA CYS A 261 1.35 9.70 -1.48
C CYS A 261 -0.04 9.77 -0.84
N LEU A 262 -0.14 10.46 0.28
CA LEU A 262 -1.38 10.74 0.98
C LEU A 262 -1.82 12.14 0.55
N SER A 263 -3.01 12.27 -0.01
CA SER A 263 -3.58 13.57 -0.34
C SER A 263 -4.96 13.74 0.26
N VAL A 264 -5.23 14.96 0.70
CA VAL A 264 -6.53 15.35 1.27
C VAL A 264 -7.13 16.45 0.42
N CYS A 265 -8.45 16.42 0.26
CA CYS A 265 -9.20 17.49 -0.37
C CYS A 265 -8.68 17.80 -1.77
N THR A 266 -8.42 19.06 -2.10
CA THR A 266 -7.94 19.48 -3.41
C THR A 266 -6.48 19.13 -3.70
N GLY A 267 -5.75 18.52 -2.76
CA GLY A 267 -4.40 18.01 -3.01
C GLY A 267 -4.37 16.97 -4.12
N SER A 268 -5.41 16.14 -4.22
CA SER A 268 -5.53 15.14 -5.30
C SER A 268 -5.65 15.78 -6.69
N ALA A 269 -6.16 17.01 -6.80
CA ALA A 269 -6.19 17.74 -8.07
C ALA A 269 -4.79 18.13 -8.55
N LEU A 270 -3.86 18.41 -7.64
CA LEU A 270 -2.46 18.70 -7.99
C LEU A 270 -1.73 17.43 -8.45
N LEU A 271 -1.96 16.30 -7.77
CA LEU A 271 -1.43 15.00 -8.19
C LEU A 271 -2.03 14.55 -9.55
N ALA A 272 -3.29 14.88 -9.79
CA ALA A 272 -3.93 14.65 -11.09
C ALA A 272 -3.32 15.55 -12.18
N GLY A 273 -3.16 16.85 -11.90
CA GLY A 273 -2.60 17.82 -12.84
C GLY A 273 -1.16 17.54 -13.24
N CYS A 274 -0.36 16.90 -12.38
CA CYS A 274 1.00 16.45 -12.72
C CYS A 274 1.05 15.05 -13.36
N GLY A 275 -0.10 14.41 -13.57
CA GLY A 275 -0.24 13.09 -14.19
C GLY A 275 0.17 11.91 -13.30
N ALA A 276 0.41 12.13 -12.00
CA ALA A 276 0.78 11.05 -11.07
C ALA A 276 -0.38 10.06 -10.83
N LEU A 277 -1.62 10.51 -11.04
CA LEU A 277 -2.84 9.71 -10.86
C LEU A 277 -3.43 9.14 -12.16
N ASP A 278 -2.74 9.27 -13.31
CA ASP A 278 -3.22 8.73 -14.58
C ASP A 278 -3.51 7.21 -14.48
N GLY A 279 -4.74 6.81 -14.79
CA GLY A 279 -5.20 5.40 -14.70
C GLY A 279 -5.41 4.86 -13.28
N ARG A 280 -5.28 5.71 -12.25
CA ARG A 280 -5.46 5.37 -10.82
C ARG A 280 -6.85 5.75 -10.33
N GLU A 281 -7.36 5.02 -9.34
CA GLU A 281 -8.56 5.41 -8.60
C GLU A 281 -8.24 6.50 -7.58
N ALA A 282 -8.95 7.63 -7.67
CA ALA A 282 -8.77 8.77 -6.78
C ALA A 282 -10.12 9.41 -6.40
N THR A 283 -10.13 10.20 -5.34
CA THR A 283 -11.26 11.05 -4.94
C THR A 283 -10.77 12.43 -4.49
N SER A 284 -11.70 13.35 -4.31
CA SER A 284 -11.46 14.69 -3.78
C SER A 284 -12.67 15.15 -2.96
N ASN A 285 -12.54 16.27 -2.26
CA ASN A 285 -13.64 16.83 -1.48
C ASN A 285 -14.84 17.15 -2.38
N LYS A 286 -16.05 16.83 -1.89
CA LYS A 286 -17.28 16.86 -2.68
C LYS A 286 -17.63 18.25 -3.19
N ARG A 287 -17.28 19.30 -2.44
CA ARG A 287 -17.48 20.70 -2.81
C ARG A 287 -16.66 21.12 -4.04
N ALA A 288 -15.44 20.61 -4.20
CA ALA A 288 -14.56 20.96 -5.31
C ALA A 288 -14.34 19.81 -6.29
N LEU A 289 -15.12 18.73 -6.20
CA LEU A 289 -14.90 17.51 -6.99
C LEU A 289 -14.92 17.81 -8.48
N ALA A 290 -15.92 18.56 -8.97
CA ALA A 290 -16.02 18.94 -10.39
C ALA A 290 -14.80 19.73 -10.89
N TRP A 291 -14.22 20.59 -10.05
CA TRP A 291 -12.98 21.29 -10.38
C TRP A 291 -11.79 20.33 -10.34
N ALA A 292 -11.68 19.47 -9.32
CA ALA A 292 -10.58 18.52 -9.19
C ALA A 292 -10.54 17.53 -10.36
N THR A 293 -11.71 17.05 -10.80
CA THR A 293 -11.83 16.12 -11.95
C THR A 293 -11.38 16.77 -13.25
N SER A 294 -11.56 18.09 -13.40
CA SER A 294 -11.09 18.84 -14.57
C SER A 294 -9.56 18.92 -14.68
N CYS A 295 -8.82 18.66 -13.58
CA CYS A 295 -7.36 18.66 -13.58
C CYS A 295 -6.75 17.33 -14.07
N GLY A 296 -7.55 16.27 -14.25
CA GLY A 296 -7.03 14.98 -14.71
C GLY A 296 -8.13 14.07 -15.24
N GLU A 297 -8.31 14.08 -16.56
CA GLU A 297 -9.35 13.30 -17.27
C GLU A 297 -9.06 11.79 -17.30
N LYS A 298 -7.78 11.40 -17.16
CA LYS A 298 -7.35 9.99 -17.16
C LYS A 298 -7.46 9.32 -15.79
N VAL A 299 -7.79 10.09 -14.76
CA VAL A 299 -7.96 9.58 -13.39
C VAL A 299 -9.31 8.89 -13.28
N LEU A 300 -9.35 7.72 -12.64
CA LEU A 300 -10.57 6.96 -12.41
C LEU A 300 -11.28 7.48 -11.15
N TRP A 301 -11.90 8.65 -11.26
CA TRP A 301 -12.51 9.35 -10.12
C TRP A 301 -13.64 8.53 -9.45
N ARG A 302 -13.61 8.50 -8.12
CA ARG A 302 -14.59 7.84 -7.25
C ARG A 302 -15.41 8.88 -6.49
N ASP A 303 -16.43 9.41 -7.16
CA ASP A 303 -17.18 10.58 -6.69
C ASP A 303 -17.82 10.42 -5.31
N ARG A 304 -18.22 9.19 -4.95
CA ARG A 304 -18.86 8.88 -3.66
C ARG A 304 -17.89 8.45 -2.58
N ALA A 305 -16.66 8.07 -2.94
CA ALA A 305 -15.70 7.53 -1.96
C ALA A 305 -15.25 8.60 -0.98
N ARG A 306 -15.26 8.26 0.31
CA ARG A 306 -14.68 9.05 1.39
C ARG A 306 -13.17 9.13 1.22
N TRP A 307 -12.52 8.00 0.94
CA TRP A 307 -11.14 7.94 0.46
C TRP A 307 -10.94 6.75 -0.48
N THR A 308 -9.90 6.80 -1.31
CA THR A 308 -9.47 5.69 -2.15
C THR A 308 -8.04 5.29 -1.83
N LYS A 309 -7.71 4.05 -2.17
CA LYS A 309 -6.34 3.54 -2.19
C LYS A 309 -6.08 2.85 -3.52
N ASP A 310 -5.02 3.26 -4.19
CA ASP A 310 -4.53 2.64 -5.41
C ASP A 310 -2.99 2.63 -5.45
N GLY A 311 -2.42 1.45 -5.29
CA GLY A 311 -0.98 1.26 -5.11
C GLY A 311 -0.46 2.05 -3.92
N LYS A 312 0.40 3.03 -4.20
CA LYS A 312 0.99 3.93 -3.20
C LYS A 312 0.18 5.19 -2.93
N PHE A 313 -0.88 5.45 -3.70
CA PHE A 313 -1.69 6.65 -3.61
C PHE A 313 -2.89 6.42 -2.70
N TYR A 314 -3.01 7.28 -1.70
CA TYR A 314 -4.18 7.41 -0.83
C TYR A 314 -4.73 8.81 -1.07
N THR A 315 -5.98 8.90 -1.51
CA THR A 315 -6.62 10.19 -1.76
C THR A 315 -7.93 10.26 -1.00
N SER A 316 -8.21 11.39 -0.37
CA SER A 316 -9.38 11.55 0.50
C SER A 316 -10.19 12.78 0.17
N SER A 317 -11.44 12.77 0.61
CA SER A 317 -12.40 13.85 0.41
C SER A 317 -12.12 15.05 1.32
N GLY A 318 -13.05 15.44 2.20
CA GLY A 318 -12.85 16.57 3.11
C GLY A 318 -11.97 16.24 4.32
N VAL A 319 -11.85 17.20 5.24
CA VAL A 319 -10.99 17.13 6.44
C VAL A 319 -11.17 15.84 7.26
N SER A 320 -12.41 15.47 7.60
CA SER A 320 -12.68 14.25 8.37
C SER A 320 -12.34 12.98 7.60
N ALA A 321 -12.55 12.99 6.27
CA ALA A 321 -12.15 11.88 5.42
C ALA A 321 -10.62 11.74 5.34
N GLY A 322 -9.87 12.84 5.42
CA GLY A 322 -8.41 12.81 5.51
C GLY A 322 -7.89 12.14 6.78
N MET A 323 -8.53 12.42 7.91
CA MET A 323 -8.23 11.74 9.17
C MET A 323 -8.57 10.25 9.10
N ASP A 324 -9.75 9.89 8.63
CA ASP A 324 -10.14 8.48 8.49
C ASP A 324 -9.25 7.71 7.49
N MET A 325 -8.84 8.36 6.40
CA MET A 325 -7.87 7.82 5.44
C MET A 325 -6.51 7.58 6.10
N ALA A 326 -6.04 8.46 6.97
CA ALA A 326 -4.78 8.25 7.69
C ALA A 326 -4.86 7.03 8.63
N LEU A 327 -5.99 6.82 9.32
CA LEU A 327 -6.23 5.60 10.08
C LEU A 327 -6.36 4.35 9.19
N GLY A 328 -7.00 4.46 8.02
CA GLY A 328 -7.01 3.41 7.01
C GLY A 328 -5.61 3.04 6.51
N PHE A 329 -4.76 4.05 6.29
CA PHE A 329 -3.35 3.87 5.98
C PHE A 329 -2.60 3.15 7.11
N VAL A 330 -2.83 3.53 8.37
CA VAL A 330 -2.27 2.81 9.53
C VAL A 330 -2.76 1.36 9.54
N ALA A 331 -4.05 1.12 9.31
CA ALA A 331 -4.62 -0.21 9.33
C ALA A 331 -4.00 -1.13 8.26
N ASP A 332 -3.74 -0.61 7.07
CA ASP A 332 -3.07 -1.34 5.99
C ASP A 332 -1.61 -1.68 6.30
N ARG A 333 -0.94 -0.83 7.08
CA ARG A 333 0.49 -0.92 7.38
C ARG A 333 0.80 -1.73 8.63
N PHE A 334 0.01 -1.52 9.68
CA PHE A 334 0.26 -1.99 11.05
C PHE A 334 -0.91 -2.81 11.62
N GLY A 335 -1.94 -3.06 10.81
CA GLY A 335 -3.13 -3.79 11.23
C GLY A 335 -4.22 -2.89 11.81
N ARG A 336 -5.48 -3.33 11.65
CA ARG A 336 -6.67 -2.58 12.09
C ARG A 336 -6.69 -2.32 13.59
N GLU A 337 -6.14 -3.24 14.39
CA GLU A 337 -6.05 -3.09 15.85
C GLU A 337 -5.21 -1.87 16.24
N ARG A 338 -4.08 -1.64 15.57
CA ARG A 338 -3.23 -0.47 15.82
C ARG A 338 -3.94 0.83 15.45
N ALA A 339 -4.63 0.87 14.32
CA ALA A 339 -5.44 2.03 13.93
C ALA A 339 -6.54 2.32 14.96
N ALA A 340 -7.28 1.30 15.39
CA ALA A 340 -8.32 1.45 16.41
C ALA A 340 -7.78 1.84 17.79
N GLU A 341 -6.55 1.42 18.14
CA GLU A 341 -5.86 1.86 19.35
C GLU A 341 -5.52 3.35 19.29
N ILE A 342 -4.93 3.82 18.19
CA ILE A 342 -4.62 5.24 18.00
C ILE A 342 -5.90 6.07 18.08
N ALA A 343 -6.95 5.67 17.36
CA ALA A 343 -8.25 6.35 17.40
C ALA A 343 -8.80 6.47 18.83
N ARG A 344 -8.70 5.42 19.65
CA ARG A 344 -9.09 5.46 21.06
C ARG A 344 -8.19 6.36 21.90
N GLN A 345 -6.87 6.34 21.68
CA GLN A 345 -5.90 7.15 22.42
C GLN A 345 -6.15 8.65 22.26
N ILE A 346 -6.57 9.08 21.07
CA ILE A 346 -6.88 10.49 20.76
C ILE A 346 -8.38 10.81 20.85
N GLU A 347 -9.19 9.87 21.35
CA GLU A 347 -10.65 9.99 21.45
C GLU A 347 -11.36 10.34 20.12
N TYR A 348 -10.77 9.93 19.00
CA TYR A 348 -11.31 10.17 17.66
C TYR A 348 -12.24 9.03 17.23
N ARG A 349 -13.46 9.38 16.80
CA ARG A 349 -14.42 8.43 16.25
C ARG A 349 -14.10 8.14 14.79
N TRP A 350 -13.39 7.04 14.56
CA TRP A 350 -13.05 6.57 13.21
C TRP A 350 -14.28 6.07 12.44
N ASN A 351 -14.50 6.62 11.24
CA ASN A 351 -15.33 5.97 10.21
C ASN A 351 -14.41 5.13 9.31
N ASP A 352 -14.48 3.80 9.44
CA ASP A 352 -13.62 2.87 8.69
C ASP A 352 -14.20 2.40 7.36
N ASP A 353 -15.33 2.98 6.93
CA ASP A 353 -15.91 2.74 5.61
C ASP A 353 -15.37 3.75 4.57
N PRO A 354 -14.53 3.31 3.61
CA PRO A 354 -14.00 4.17 2.55
C PRO A 354 -15.07 4.67 1.56
N ASP A 355 -16.23 4.02 1.51
CA ASP A 355 -17.29 4.31 0.54
C ASP A 355 -18.42 5.18 1.16
N ASP A 356 -18.39 5.41 2.48
CA ASP A 356 -19.37 6.22 3.21
C ASP A 356 -18.95 7.70 3.29
N ASP A 357 -19.19 8.45 2.21
CA ASP A 357 -19.12 9.92 2.24
C ASP A 357 -20.53 10.54 2.24
N PRO A 358 -21.04 10.99 3.40
CA PRO A 358 -22.38 11.60 3.49
C PRO A 358 -22.48 12.95 2.78
N PHE A 359 -21.36 13.56 2.37
CA PHE A 359 -21.35 14.82 1.62
C PHE A 359 -21.45 14.59 0.11
N SER A 360 -21.42 13.35 -0.36
CA SER A 360 -21.51 13.01 -1.79
C SER A 360 -22.88 13.26 -2.41
N GLU A 361 -23.94 13.33 -1.60
CA GLU A 361 -25.32 13.55 -2.08
C GLU A 361 -25.65 15.03 -2.34
N ASN A 362 -24.86 15.94 -1.76
CA ASN A 362 -25.08 17.39 -1.87
C ASN A 362 -24.33 18.04 -3.05
N SER A 363 -23.52 17.30 -3.82
CA SER A 363 -22.70 17.85 -4.92
C SER A 363 -23.45 18.05 -6.25
N ARG A 364 -24.76 17.79 -6.29
CA ARG A 364 -25.63 17.98 -7.47
C ARG A 364 -26.66 19.13 -7.33
N ARG A 365 -26.51 20.02 -6.34
CA ARG A 365 -27.40 21.18 -6.17
C ARG A 365 -26.75 22.49 -6.59
#